data_AF-A0A1U7N0D1-F1
#
_entry.id   AF-A0A1U7N0D1-F1
#
_cell.length_a   1.000
_cell.length_b   1.000
_cell.length_c   1.000
_cell.angle_alpha   90.00
_cell.angle_beta   90.00
_cell.angle_gamma   90.00
#
_symmetry.space_group_name_H-M   'P 1'
#
loop_
_entity.id
_entity.type
_entity.pdbx_description
1 polymer ?
#
loop_
_entity_poly.entity_id
_entity_poly.type
_entity_poly.pdbx_seq_one_letter_code
_entity_poly.pdbx_strand_id
1 'polypeptide(L)'
;MTVGHAKSERVFGAEGADRFFVTSGGNNIMTGGAGADQFWIASAEIPDSANIITDFFSGEDVIGIAGLGIGFDDLTITDGDLGAVISANGSDLAIVTNLSADLVANQDYFVFV
;
A
#
# COMPACT_ATOMS: atom_id res chain seq x y z
N MET A 1 13.65 11.80 -9.70
CA MET A 1 14.09 11.43 -8.35
C MET A 1 13.72 12.57 -7.43
N THR A 2 12.54 12.50 -6.82
CA THR A 2 12.13 13.43 -5.77
C THR A 2 12.28 12.67 -4.47
N VAL A 3 13.19 13.12 -3.61
CA VAL A 3 13.32 12.65 -2.23
C VAL A 3 12.51 13.61 -1.36
N GLY A 4 11.36 13.14 -0.87
CA GLY A 4 10.46 13.89 0.01
C GLY A 4 10.67 13.48 1.47
N HIS A 5 11.01 14.45 2.32
CA HIS A 5 11.06 14.31 3.77
C HIS A 5 9.64 14.34 4.35
N ALA A 6 9.20 13.27 5.02
CA ALA A 6 8.11 13.18 6.01
C ALA A 6 6.96 14.22 5.89
N LYS A 7 6.41 14.38 4.68
CA LYS A 7 5.15 15.07 4.43
C LYS A 7 4.24 14.04 3.81
N SER A 8 3.02 13.92 4.33
CA SER A 8 1.95 13.17 3.67
C SER A 8 1.86 13.62 2.22
N GLU A 9 2.19 12.73 1.29
CA GLU A 9 2.19 13.01 -0.13
C GLU A 9 0.84 12.57 -0.73
N ARG A 10 0.36 13.33 -1.70
CA ARG A 10 -0.76 12.90 -2.55
C ARG A 10 -0.19 12.64 -3.92
N VAL A 11 -0.20 11.38 -4.33
CA VAL A 11 0.39 10.96 -5.60
C VAL A 11 -0.72 10.35 -6.47
N PHE A 12 -0.75 10.78 -7.72
CA PHE A 12 -1.70 10.33 -8.73
C PHE A 12 -0.90 9.82 -9.92
N GLY A 13 -1.11 8.57 -10.31
CA GLY A 13 -0.68 8.04 -11.59
C GLY A 13 -1.64 8.42 -12.72
N ALA A 14 -1.39 7.82 -13.87
CA ALA A 14 -2.15 8.05 -15.09
C ALA A 14 -2.52 6.70 -15.74
N GLU A 15 -2.64 6.66 -17.06
CA GLU A 15 -2.71 5.38 -17.76
C GLU A 15 -1.30 4.77 -17.82
N GLY A 16 -1.18 3.48 -17.50
CA GLY A 16 0.08 2.74 -17.58
C GLY A 16 0.30 1.82 -16.39
N ALA A 17 1.53 1.34 -16.25
CA ALA A 17 1.96 0.60 -15.07
C ALA A 17 2.85 1.52 -14.23
N ASP A 18 2.25 2.20 -13.26
CA ASP A 18 2.92 3.14 -12.38
C ASP A 18 3.44 2.44 -11.11
N ARG A 19 4.46 3.03 -10.49
CA ARG A 19 5.05 2.51 -9.25
C ARG A 19 5.23 3.62 -8.24
N PHE A 20 4.53 3.51 -7.12
CA PHE A 20 4.54 4.46 -6.02
C PHE A 20 5.36 3.89 -4.88
N PHE A 21 6.38 4.62 -4.44
CA PHE A 21 7.25 4.18 -3.34
C PHE A 21 7.13 5.10 -2.14
N VAL A 22 6.55 4.59 -1.06
CA VAL A 22 6.61 5.21 0.25
C VAL A 22 7.90 4.78 0.93
N THR A 23 8.82 5.74 1.09
CA THR A 23 10.15 5.50 1.68
C THR A 23 10.28 5.99 3.11
N SER A 24 9.38 6.86 3.57
CA SER A 24 9.32 7.28 4.98
C SER A 24 8.02 7.97 5.35
N GLY A 25 7.75 8.05 6.66
CA GLY A 25 6.60 8.76 7.22
C GLY A 25 5.31 7.95 7.16
N GLY A 26 4.21 8.57 6.72
CA GLY A 26 2.89 7.94 6.68
C GLY A 26 1.81 8.89 6.19
N ASN A 27 0.56 8.43 6.16
CA ASN A 27 -0.59 9.19 5.65
C ASN A 27 -0.45 9.62 4.17
N ASN A 28 0.31 8.88 3.37
CA ASN A 28 0.37 9.14 1.93
C ASN A 28 -0.93 8.67 1.27
N ILE A 29 -1.45 9.45 0.32
CA ILE A 29 -2.64 9.10 -0.46
C ILE A 29 -2.19 8.79 -1.88
N MET A 30 -2.40 7.55 -2.31
CA MET A 30 -1.96 7.05 -3.61
C MET A 30 -3.17 6.67 -4.46
N THR A 31 -3.20 7.19 -5.68
CA THR A 31 -4.16 6.85 -6.73
C THR A 31 -3.38 6.36 -7.94
N GLY A 32 -3.60 5.12 -8.37
CA GLY A 32 -2.88 4.50 -9.49
C GLY A 32 -3.33 5.05 -10.84
N GLY A 33 -4.64 5.10 -11.07
CA GLY A 33 -5.19 5.38 -12.38
C GLY A 33 -5.59 4.08 -13.08
N ALA A 34 -5.23 3.94 -14.35
CA ALA A 34 -5.62 2.78 -15.14
C ALA A 34 -4.39 1.99 -15.57
N GLY A 35 -4.43 0.67 -15.47
CA GLY A 35 -3.31 -0.22 -15.77
C GLY A 35 -2.75 -0.86 -14.50
N ALA A 36 -1.73 -1.70 -14.66
CA ALA A 36 -1.20 -2.53 -13.59
C ALA A 36 -0.22 -1.76 -12.69
N ASP A 37 -0.76 -1.14 -11.64
CA ASP A 37 -0.04 -0.26 -10.75
C ASP A 37 0.56 -0.99 -9.53
N GLN A 38 1.62 -0.41 -8.97
CA GLN A 38 2.29 -0.95 -7.78
C GLN A 38 2.35 0.08 -6.66
N PHE A 39 1.75 -0.27 -5.53
CA PHE A 39 1.71 0.57 -4.34
C PHE A 39 2.66 0.03 -3.27
N TRP A 40 3.86 0.58 -3.17
CA TRP A 40 4.85 0.15 -2.17
C TRP A 40 4.63 0.91 -0.86
N ILE A 41 3.93 0.26 0.07
CA ILE A 41 3.40 0.87 1.30
C ILE A 41 4.39 0.89 2.46
N ALA A 42 5.49 0.15 2.35
CA ALA A 42 6.60 0.17 3.30
C ALA A 42 7.90 -0.18 2.58
N SER A 43 8.95 0.59 2.84
CA SER A 43 10.28 0.37 2.28
C SER A 43 11.34 0.59 3.36
N ALA A 44 11.98 -0.48 3.83
CA ALA A 44 12.97 -0.53 4.92
C ALA A 44 12.48 -0.10 6.31
N GLU A 45 11.37 0.62 6.41
CA GLU A 45 10.74 1.03 7.67
C GLU A 45 9.21 0.88 7.64
N ILE A 46 8.63 0.65 8.83
CA ILE A 46 7.18 0.68 9.06
C ILE A 46 6.75 2.15 9.10
N PRO A 47 5.67 2.53 8.39
CA PRO A 47 5.21 3.91 8.41
C PRO A 47 4.66 4.32 9.78
N ASP A 48 4.85 5.60 10.14
CA ASP A 48 4.34 6.18 11.39
C ASP A 48 2.80 6.24 11.45
N SER A 49 2.16 6.19 10.28
CA SER A 49 0.71 6.14 10.11
C SER A 49 0.36 5.48 8.79
N ALA A 50 -0.75 4.75 8.76
CA ALA A 50 -1.20 4.03 7.58
C ALA A 50 -1.25 4.92 6.33
N ASN A 51 -0.74 4.40 5.22
CA ASN A 51 -0.96 5.00 3.91
C ASN A 51 -2.39 4.73 3.44
N ILE A 52 -2.84 5.41 2.39
CA ILE A 52 -4.19 5.30 1.83
C ILE A 52 -4.05 5.01 0.34
N ILE A 53 -4.61 3.89 -0.12
CA ILE A 53 -4.72 3.54 -1.53
C ILE A 53 -6.18 3.72 -1.94
N THR A 54 -6.43 4.51 -2.99
CA THR A 54 -7.78 4.98 -3.30
C THR A 54 -8.54 4.17 -4.34
N ASP A 55 -7.84 3.46 -5.22
CA ASP A 55 -8.39 2.88 -6.45
C ASP A 55 -7.79 1.52 -6.81
N PHE A 56 -7.28 0.78 -5.81
CA PHE A 56 -6.73 -0.56 -6.01
C PHE A 56 -7.69 -1.48 -6.79
N PHE A 57 -7.20 -2.06 -7.88
CA PHE A 57 -7.96 -2.97 -8.73
C PHE A 57 -7.43 -4.41 -8.57
N SER A 58 -8.16 -5.22 -7.81
CA SER A 58 -7.82 -6.61 -7.52
C SER A 58 -7.61 -7.42 -8.81
N GLY A 59 -6.45 -8.06 -8.93
CA GLY A 59 -6.08 -8.88 -10.09
C GLY A 59 -5.34 -8.14 -11.21
N GLU A 60 -5.17 -6.82 -11.10
CA GLU A 60 -4.35 -6.00 -11.99
C GLU A 60 -3.22 -5.31 -11.21
N ASP A 61 -3.57 -4.69 -10.08
CA ASP A 61 -2.63 -3.98 -9.21
C ASP A 61 -1.98 -4.90 -8.18
N VAL A 62 -0.84 -4.43 -7.65
CA VAL A 62 -0.14 -5.10 -6.55
C VAL A 62 0.30 -4.13 -5.44
N ILE A 63 0.39 -4.66 -4.23
CA ILE A 63 0.84 -3.96 -3.02
C ILE A 63 2.23 -4.47 -2.65
N GLY A 64 3.20 -3.57 -2.64
CA GLY A 64 4.59 -3.87 -2.37
C GLY A 64 5.00 -3.59 -0.93
N ILE A 65 5.80 -4.48 -0.35
CA ILE A 65 6.49 -4.28 0.94
C ILE A 65 7.95 -4.65 0.74
N ALA A 66 8.86 -3.71 0.99
CA ALA A 66 10.28 -3.91 0.82
C ALA A 66 11.06 -3.71 2.12
N GLY A 67 12.11 -4.50 2.35
CA GLY A 67 13.14 -4.24 3.36
C GLY A 67 12.71 -4.45 4.82
N LEU A 68 11.52 -5.01 5.07
CA LEU A 68 11.06 -5.35 6.43
C LEU A 68 11.39 -6.79 6.84
N GLY A 69 11.78 -7.65 5.90
CA GLY A 69 12.05 -9.07 6.17
C GLY A 69 10.81 -9.87 6.56
N ILE A 70 9.63 -9.44 6.09
CA ILE A 70 8.34 -10.09 6.32
C ILE A 70 7.78 -10.65 5.01
N GLY A 71 6.84 -11.60 5.12
CA GLY A 71 6.05 -12.14 4.02
C GLY A 71 4.54 -11.93 4.21
N PHE A 72 3.74 -12.53 3.34
CA PHE A 72 2.28 -12.42 3.39
C PHE A 72 1.69 -13.00 4.68
N ASP A 73 2.26 -14.09 5.19
CA ASP A 73 1.81 -14.73 6.43
C ASP A 73 2.00 -13.85 7.68
N ASP A 74 2.85 -12.82 7.60
CA ASP A 74 3.07 -11.86 8.69
C ASP A 74 2.07 -10.70 8.65
N LEU A 75 1.26 -10.61 7.60
CA LEU A 75 0.24 -9.57 7.45
C LEU A 75 -1.05 -9.95 8.18
N THR A 76 -1.67 -8.94 8.77
CA THR A 76 -3.05 -9.00 9.23
C THR A 76 -3.87 -8.02 8.41
N ILE A 77 -4.87 -8.55 7.69
CA ILE A 77 -5.76 -7.78 6.82
C ILE A 77 -7.18 -7.87 7.39
N THR A 78 -7.75 -6.74 7.79
CA THR A 78 -9.05 -6.67 8.47
C THR A 78 -9.89 -5.53 7.93
N ASP A 79 -11.22 -5.65 8.01
CA ASP A 79 -12.12 -4.55 7.68
C ASP A 79 -11.97 -3.41 8.70
N GLY A 80 -11.86 -2.18 8.20
CA GLY A 80 -11.96 -0.95 8.98
C GLY A 80 -13.04 -0.02 8.42
N ASP A 81 -13.17 1.16 9.02
CA ASP A 81 -14.26 2.10 8.68
C ASP A 81 -14.20 2.63 7.23
N LEU A 82 -13.00 2.71 6.65
CA LEU A 82 -12.76 3.26 5.31
C LEU A 82 -12.50 2.19 4.24
N GLY A 83 -12.32 0.93 4.65
CA GLY A 83 -11.92 -0.19 3.79
C GLY A 83 -10.97 -1.14 4.50
N ALA A 84 -10.26 -1.97 3.74
CA ALA A 84 -9.35 -2.97 4.26
C ALA A 84 -8.10 -2.32 4.88
N VAL A 85 -7.80 -2.67 6.11
CA VAL A 85 -6.59 -2.26 6.83
C VAL A 85 -5.56 -3.38 6.73
N ILE A 86 -4.38 -3.04 6.22
CA ILE A 86 -3.21 -3.92 6.13
C ILE A 86 -2.27 -3.53 7.24
N SER A 87 -1.93 -4.48 8.11
CA SER A 87 -1.04 -4.26 9.25
C SER A 87 0.01 -5.36 9.35
N ALA A 88 1.14 -5.04 9.97
CA ALA A 88 2.20 -5.99 10.29
C ALA A 88 2.82 -5.61 11.64
N ASN A 89 3.18 -6.59 12.46
CA ASN A 89 3.79 -6.38 13.78
C ASN A 89 3.00 -5.43 14.71
N GLY A 90 1.66 -5.37 14.54
CA GLY A 90 0.79 -4.49 15.32
C GLY A 90 0.78 -3.02 14.87
N SER A 91 1.34 -2.70 13.71
CA SER A 91 1.31 -1.37 13.10
C SER A 91 0.58 -1.39 11.76
N ASP A 92 -0.25 -0.39 11.51
CA ASP A 92 -0.98 -0.24 10.25
C ASP A 92 -0.03 0.27 9.16
N LEU A 93 0.05 -0.47 8.06
CA LEU A 93 0.88 -0.12 6.89
C LEU A 93 0.08 0.69 5.88
N ALA A 94 -1.16 0.27 5.60
CA ALA A 94 -2.03 0.92 4.63
C ALA A 94 -3.51 0.62 4.85
N ILE A 95 -4.36 1.49 4.31
CA ILE A 95 -5.79 1.33 4.16
C ILE A 95 -6.09 1.33 2.66
N VAL A 96 -6.75 0.28 2.18
CA VAL A 96 -7.27 0.20 0.82
C VAL A 96 -8.74 0.60 0.84
N THR A 97 -9.04 1.80 0.35
CA THR A 97 -10.38 2.37 0.55
C THR A 97 -11.42 1.66 -0.30
N ASN A 98 -12.66 1.60 0.19
CA ASN A 98 -13.83 1.05 -0.51
C ASN A 98 -13.73 -0.44 -0.89
N LEU A 99 -12.73 -1.17 -0.38
CA LEU A 99 -12.61 -2.62 -0.51
C LEU A 99 -12.69 -3.27 0.87
N SER A 100 -13.35 -4.43 0.95
CA SER A 100 -13.30 -5.27 2.16
C SER A 100 -11.99 -6.05 2.22
N ALA A 101 -11.63 -6.50 3.41
CA ALA A 101 -10.44 -7.32 3.66
C ALA A 101 -10.39 -8.55 2.73
N ASP A 102 -11.51 -9.24 2.54
CA ASP A 102 -11.59 -10.44 1.68
C ASP A 102 -11.25 -10.17 0.21
N LEU A 103 -11.43 -8.93 -0.27
CA LEU A 103 -11.09 -8.53 -1.65
C LEU A 103 -9.62 -8.13 -1.82
N VAL A 104 -8.93 -7.92 -0.69
CA VAL A 104 -7.51 -7.52 -0.64
C VAL A 104 -6.64 -8.68 -0.18
N ALA A 105 -7.13 -9.57 0.69
CA ALA A 105 -6.41 -10.66 1.34
C ALA A 105 -6.14 -11.86 0.42
N ASN A 106 -5.49 -11.60 -0.72
CA ASN A 106 -4.96 -12.60 -1.62
C ASN A 106 -3.45 -12.39 -1.79
N GLN A 107 -2.66 -13.43 -1.53
CA GLN A 107 -1.21 -13.38 -1.64
C GLN A 107 -0.73 -12.95 -3.04
N ASP A 108 -1.47 -13.26 -4.11
CA ASP A 108 -1.12 -12.87 -5.48
C ASP A 108 -1.11 -11.35 -5.69
N TYR A 109 -1.75 -10.60 -4.80
CA TYR A 109 -1.78 -9.13 -4.83
C TYR A 109 -0.61 -8.49 -4.09
N PHE A 110 0.29 -9.28 -3.51
CA PHE A 110 1.40 -8.75 -2.71
C PHE A 110 2.76 -9.13 -3.29
N VAL A 111 3.68 -8.16 -3.24
CA VAL A 111 5.08 -8.33 -3.63
C VAL A 111 5.97 -7.99 -2.44
N PHE A 112 6.88 -8.90 -2.10
CA PHE A 112 7.84 -8.75 -1.00
C PHE A 112 9.26 -8.75 -1.54
N VAL A 113 10.10 -7.82 -1.06
CA VAL A 113 11.52 -7.68 -1.44
C VAL A 113 12.38 -7.43 -0.21
#